data_AF-A0A2A9CL89-F1
#
_entry.id   AF-A0A2A9CL89-F1
#
_cell.length_a   1.000
_cell.length_b   1.000
_cell.length_c   1.000
_cell.angle_alpha   90.00
_cell.angle_beta   90.00
_cell.angle_gamma   90.00
#
_symmetry.space_group_name_H-M   'P 1'
#
loop_
_entity.id
_entity.type
_entity.pdbx_description
1 polymer ?
#
loop_
_entity_poly.entity_id
_entity_poly.type
_entity_poly.pdbx_seq_one_letter_code
_entity_poly.pdbx_strand_id
1 'polypeptide(L)' 'MKGFFGRLMGLEKCMICKKKPVRPQYYLDDEGNRKPVCYKCVSYAERRAYRKA' A
#
# COMPACT_ATOMS: atom_id res chain seq x y z
N MET A 1 -20.82 -4.68 21.62
CA MET A 1 -19.73 -3.74 21.27
C MET A 1 -18.42 -4.30 21.78
N LYS A 2 -17.58 -4.89 20.94
CA LYS A 2 -16.26 -5.40 21.30
C LYS A 2 -15.32 -5.24 20.11
N GLY A 3 -14.16 -4.61 20.34
CA GLY A 3 -12.95 -5.00 19.62
C GLY A 3 -12.02 -3.88 19.19
N PHE A 4 -10.95 -3.68 19.98
CA PHE A 4 -9.58 -3.49 19.50
C PHE A 4 -9.31 -2.36 18.48
N PHE A 5 -9.36 -1.10 18.92
CA PHE A 5 -8.56 -0.04 18.29
C PHE A 5 -7.12 -0.11 18.82
N GLY A 6 -6.43 -1.19 18.44
CA GLY A 6 -4.99 -1.32 18.63
C GLY A 6 -4.28 -0.27 17.78
N ARG A 7 -3.64 0.69 18.46
CA ARG A 7 -2.53 1.50 17.93
C ARG A 7 -1.59 0.60 17.11
N LEU A 8 -1.71 0.65 15.79
CA LEU A 8 -0.81 0.00 14.83
C LEU A 8 -0.11 1.08 14.01
N MET A 9 0.60 1.95 14.75
CA MET A 9 1.59 2.87 14.21
C MET A 9 2.80 2.00 13.82
N GLY A 10 3.03 1.79 12.53
CA GLY A 10 4.24 1.11 12.04
C GLY A 10 4.12 0.40 10.71
N LEU A 11 2.90 0.14 10.21
CA LEU A 11 2.72 -0.45 8.87
C LEU A 11 2.31 0.62 7.88
N GLU A 12 3.20 0.88 6.92
CA GLU A 12 2.97 1.79 5.81
C GLU A 12 1.65 1.42 5.08
N LYS A 13 0.81 2.44 4.90
CA LYS A 13 -0.51 2.28 4.28
C LYS A 13 -0.35 2.17 2.78
N CYS A 14 -1.27 1.44 2.13
CA CYS A 14 -1.31 1.36 0.68
C CYS A 14 -1.35 2.77 0.06
N MET A 15 -0.46 3.08 -0.87
CA MET A 15 -0.40 4.41 -1.50
C MET A 15 -1.69 4.78 -2.23
N ILE A 16 -2.40 3.79 -2.78
CA ILE A 16 -3.63 3.98 -3.57
C ILE A 16 -4.86 4.09 -2.67
N CYS A 17 -5.11 3.08 -1.82
CA CYS A 17 -6.36 3.00 -1.07
C CYS A 17 -6.24 3.47 0.39
N LYS A 18 -5.03 3.82 0.86
CA LYS A 18 -4.71 4.25 2.24
C LYS A 18 -5.14 3.27 3.34
N LYS A 19 -5.53 2.05 2.99
CA LYS A 19 -5.83 0.95 3.93
C LYS A 19 -4.56 0.17 4.25
N LYS A 20 -4.58 -0.55 5.39
CA LYS A 20 -3.53 -1.49 5.77
C LYS A 20 -3.46 -2.61 4.72
N PRO A 21 -2.36 -2.75 3.96
CA PRO A 21 -2.26 -3.77 2.94
C PRO A 21 -2.07 -5.14 3.59
N VAL A 22 -2.85 -6.13 3.16
CA VAL A 22 -2.60 -7.55 3.44
C VAL A 22 -1.78 -8.08 2.27
N ARG A 23 -0.51 -8.41 2.51
CA ARG A 23 0.53 -8.71 1.49
C ARG A 23 0.83 -7.51 0.57
N PRO A 24 1.49 -6.45 1.10
CA PRO A 24 1.90 -5.32 0.27
C PRO A 24 2.91 -5.73 -0.82
N GLN A 25 2.74 -5.18 -2.02
CA GLN A 25 3.77 -5.13 -3.05
C GLN A 25 4.38 -3.73 -3.09
N TYR A 26 5.68 -3.61 -3.32
CA TYR A 26 6.36 -2.32 -3.33
C TYR A 26 6.49 -1.78 -4.76
N TYR A 27 6.11 -0.51 -4.93
CA TYR A 27 6.22 0.23 -6.18
C TYR A 27 7.04 1.49 -5.95
N LEU A 28 7.68 1.99 -7.00
CA LEU A 28 8.33 3.28 -6.99
C LEU A 28 7.30 4.36 -7.34
N ASP A 29 7.23 5.34 -6.47
CA ASP A 29 6.57 6.62 -6.73
C ASP A 29 7.41 7.50 -7.66
N ASP A 30 6.85 8.60 -8.15
CA ASP A 30 7.52 9.62 -8.98
C ASP A 30 8.81 10.15 -8.34
N GLU A 31 8.91 10.17 -7.02
CA GLU A 31 10.12 10.55 -6.29
C GLU A 31 11.17 9.43 -6.18
N GLY A 32 10.91 8.25 -6.75
CA GLY A 32 11.76 7.05 -6.60
C GLY A 32 11.63 6.38 -5.23
N ASN A 33 10.66 6.80 -4.42
CA ASN A 33 10.41 6.23 -3.11
C ASN A 33 9.64 4.90 -3.21
N ARG A 34 10.09 3.88 -2.47
CA ARG A 34 9.37 2.61 -2.35
C ARG A 34 8.11 2.80 -1.51
N LYS A 35 6.94 2.60 -2.10
CA LYS A 35 5.64 2.68 -1.42
C LYS A 35 4.91 1.36 -1.51
N PRO A 36 4.26 0.90 -0.42
CA PRO A 36 3.50 -0.33 -0.46
C PRO A 36 2.16 -0.14 -1.15
N VAL A 37 1.74 -1.17 -1.87
CA VAL A 37 0.50 -1.26 -2.62
C VAL A 37 -0.22 -2.55 -2.25
N CYS A 38 -1.50 -2.44 -1.93
CA CYS A 38 -2.34 -3.59 -1.59
C CYS A 38 -2.54 -4.51 -2.79
N TYR A 39 -2.68 -5.83 -2.61
CA TYR A 39 -2.93 -6.78 -3.72
C TYR A 39 -4.09 -6.34 -4.64
N LYS A 40 -5.20 -5.85 -4.09
CA LYS A 40 -6.34 -5.34 -4.87
C LYS A 40 -6.00 -4.09 -5.69
N CYS A 41 -5.00 -3.35 -5.25
CA CYS A 41 -4.54 -2.09 -5.81
C CYS A 41 -3.40 -2.30 -6.82
N VAL A 42 -2.77 -3.49 -6.84
CA VAL A 42 -1.67 -3.84 -7.77
C VAL A 42 -2.11 -3.65 -9.22
N SER A 43 -3.25 -4.22 -9.62
CA SER A 43 -3.75 -4.09 -10.99
C SER A 43 -4.11 -2.64 -11.36
N TYR A 44 -4.35 -1.77 -10.37
CA TYR A 44 -4.50 -0.34 -10.62
C TYR A 44 -3.15 0.35 -10.76
N ALA A 45 -2.18 -0.03 -9.93
CA ALA A 45 -0.82 0.49 -9.99
C ALA A 45 -0.15 0.14 -11.34
N GLU A 46 -0.26 -1.11 -11.77
CA GLU A 46 0.30 -1.58 -13.05
C GLU A 46 -0.35 -0.86 -14.24
N ARG A 47 -1.67 -0.62 -14.20
CA ARG A 47 -2.38 0.17 -15.24
C ARG A 47 -1.94 1.63 -15.29
N ARG A 48 -1.52 2.19 -14.16
CA ARG A 48 -0.96 3.55 -14.08
C ARG A 48 0.54 3.61 -14.38
N ALA A 49 1.13 2.50 -14.83
CA ALA A 49 2.55 2.40 -15.14
C ALA A 49 3.48 2.75 -13.96
N TYR A 50 3.04 2.56 -12.71
CA TYR A 50 3.95 2.65 -11.57
C TYR A 50 5.04 1.58 -11.73
N ARG A 51 6.31 1.96 -11.56
CA ARG A 51 7.43 1.04 -11.73
C ARG A 51 7.49 0.08 -10.54
N LYS A 52 7.58 -1.23 -10.80
CA LYS A 52 7.89 -2.20 -9.75
C LYS A 52 9.30 -1.91 -9.23
N ALA A 53 9.42 -1.82 -7.91
CA ALA A 53 10.66 -1.48 -7.20
C ALA A 53 11.56 -2.68 -6.92
#